data_AF-A0A1I6R674-F1
#
_entry.id   AF-A0A1I6R674-F1
#
_cell.length_a   1.000
_cell.length_b   1.000
_cell.length_c   1.000
_cell.angle_alpha   90.00
_cell.angle_beta   90.00
_cell.angle_gamma   90.00
#
_symmetry.space_group_name_H-M   'P 1'
#
loop_
_entity.id
_entity.type
_entity.pdbx_description
1 polymer ?
#
loop_
_entity_poly.entity_id
_entity_poly.type
_entity_poly.pdbx_seq_one_letter_code
_entity_poly.pdbx_strand_id
1 'polypeptide(L)'
;MKEKDYLKDIIEIKSIMNKSSRFISLSGLSGILAGIYALVGAIAANYILTNYQIADSPVSVIPISFLEYILIGIAGLVLLLSVISAYILSSKKAKKSGEKLWDATSKRLLINFSIPLFTGGAFSIILYQYGLIGLIAPSTLIFYGLACINASKYTLGDIRYLGLLNIVIGLVSTQFIGYGLYFWAFGFGILHIVYGIVLYNKYDKK
;
A
#
# COMPACT_ATOMS: atom_id res chain seq x y z
N MET A 1 -16.51 43.94 -15.92
CA MET A 1 -16.34 42.80 -16.86
C MET A 1 -14.92 42.21 -16.83
N LYS A 2 -13.85 43.01 -16.71
CA LYS A 2 -12.45 42.54 -16.63
C LYS A 2 -12.07 41.71 -15.38
N GLU A 3 -12.67 41.98 -14.22
CA GLU A 3 -12.31 41.29 -12.96
C GLU A 3 -12.67 39.80 -12.93
N LYS A 4 -13.76 39.41 -13.63
CA LYS A 4 -14.18 38.00 -13.77
C LYS A 4 -13.22 37.19 -14.65
N ASP A 5 -12.52 37.85 -15.57
CA ASP A 5 -11.54 37.20 -16.46
C ASP A 5 -10.26 36.85 -15.71
N TYR A 6 -9.72 37.77 -14.91
CA TYR A 6 -8.52 37.49 -14.10
C TYR A 6 -8.73 36.35 -13.11
N LEU A 7 -9.89 36.27 -12.46
CA LEU A 7 -10.21 35.16 -11.57
C LEU A 7 -10.28 33.82 -12.34
N LYS A 8 -10.84 33.83 -13.55
CA LYS A 8 -10.93 32.65 -14.40
C LYS A 8 -9.55 32.20 -14.88
N ASP A 9 -8.69 33.13 -15.29
CA ASP A 9 -7.31 32.87 -15.69
C ASP A 9 -6.48 32.32 -14.53
N ILE A 10 -6.63 32.87 -13.31
CA ILE A 10 -5.97 32.34 -12.11
C ILE A 10 -6.44 30.90 -11.81
N ILE A 11 -7.74 30.62 -11.94
CA ILE A 11 -8.28 29.27 -11.77
C ILE A 11 -7.71 28.32 -12.83
N GLU A 12 -7.60 28.77 -14.08
CA GLU A 12 -7.06 28.00 -15.19
C GLU A 12 -5.56 27.72 -15.03
N ILE A 13 -4.75 28.73 -14.69
CA ILE A 13 -3.32 28.58 -14.35
C ILE A 13 -3.15 27.59 -13.19
N LYS A 14 -3.96 27.72 -12.13
CA LYS A 14 -3.91 26.81 -10.98
C LYS A 14 -4.31 25.38 -11.36
N SER A 15 -5.27 25.21 -12.26
CA SER A 15 -5.70 23.91 -12.81
C SER A 15 -4.59 23.26 -13.64
N ILE A 16 -3.96 24.02 -14.54
CA ILE A 16 -2.82 23.56 -15.36
C ILE A 16 -1.65 23.17 -14.45
N MET A 17 -1.31 24.01 -13.47
CA MET A 17 -0.22 23.76 -12.51
C MET A 17 -0.48 22.52 -11.65
N ASN A 18 -1.72 22.30 -11.19
CA ASN A 18 -2.06 21.11 -10.41
C ASN A 18 -1.95 19.82 -11.26
N LYS A 19 -2.30 19.90 -12.55
CA LYS A 19 -2.18 18.76 -13.47
C LYS A 19 -0.75 18.45 -13.89
N SER A 20 0.10 19.48 -14.02
CA SER A 20 1.50 19.31 -14.41
C SER A 20 2.42 18.89 -13.25
N SER A 21 1.99 19.07 -12.00
CA SER A 21 2.80 18.80 -10.80
C SER A 21 2.44 17.53 -10.04
N ARG A 22 1.34 16.85 -10.39
CA ARG A 22 0.85 15.67 -9.66
C ARG A 22 0.51 14.52 -10.60
N PHE A 23 0.85 13.32 -10.17
CA PHE A 23 0.47 12.08 -10.83
C PHE A 23 -1.03 11.80 -10.64
N ILE A 24 -1.78 11.76 -11.75
CA ILE A 24 -3.26 11.57 -11.76
C ILE A 24 -3.64 10.13 -12.14
N SER A 25 -2.70 9.42 -12.76
CA SER A 25 -2.95 8.13 -13.41
C SER A 25 -2.92 6.91 -12.48
N LEU A 26 -2.93 7.08 -11.15
CA LEU A 26 -3.07 5.96 -10.21
C LEU A 26 -4.49 5.37 -10.31
N SER A 27 -4.61 4.06 -10.53
CA SER A 27 -5.93 3.42 -10.65
C SER A 27 -6.50 3.01 -9.29
N GLY A 28 -7.77 3.34 -9.02
CA GLY A 28 -8.48 2.91 -7.81
C GLY A 28 -8.68 1.40 -7.74
N LEU A 29 -8.90 0.76 -8.89
CA LEU A 29 -9.04 -0.70 -8.98
C LEU A 29 -7.78 -1.43 -8.50
N SER A 30 -6.59 -0.82 -8.67
CA SER A 30 -5.35 -1.39 -8.14
C SER A 30 -5.31 -1.44 -6.62
N GLY A 31 -5.86 -0.43 -5.94
CA GLY A 31 -5.97 -0.43 -4.48
C GLY A 31 -6.95 -1.48 -3.97
N ILE A 32 -8.08 -1.66 -4.66
CA ILE A 32 -9.07 -2.70 -4.34
C ILE A 32 -8.42 -4.09 -4.46
N LEU A 33 -7.74 -4.36 -5.58
CA LEU A 33 -7.07 -5.63 -5.79
C LEU A 33 -5.96 -5.89 -4.77
N ALA A 34 -5.11 -4.89 -4.47
CA ALA A 34 -4.08 -5.02 -3.45
C ALA A 34 -4.67 -5.41 -2.09
N GLY A 35 -5.79 -4.79 -1.71
CA GLY A 35 -6.47 -5.13 -0.47
C GLY A 35 -7.12 -6.53 -0.48
N ILE A 36 -7.69 -6.96 -1.61
CA ILE A 36 -8.18 -8.34 -1.77
C ILE A 36 -7.03 -9.34 -1.63
N TYR A 37 -5.90 -9.10 -2.29
CA TYR A 37 -4.71 -9.97 -2.19
C TYR A 37 -4.21 -10.06 -0.75
N ALA A 38 -4.15 -8.93 -0.03
CA ALA A 38 -3.75 -8.90 1.36
C ALA A 38 -4.71 -9.69 2.27
N LEU A 39 -6.03 -9.59 2.06
CA LEU A 39 -7.01 -10.38 2.82
C LEU A 39 -6.89 -11.87 2.53
N VAL A 40 -6.78 -12.27 1.27
CA VAL A 40 -6.59 -13.68 0.88
C VAL A 40 -5.29 -14.23 1.46
N GLY A 41 -4.19 -13.47 1.36
CA GLY A 41 -2.91 -13.83 1.95
C GLY A 41 -2.98 -13.96 3.47
N ALA A 42 -3.69 -13.06 4.15
CA ALA A 42 -3.88 -13.13 5.60
C ALA A 42 -4.72 -14.35 6.01
N ILE A 43 -5.78 -14.69 5.27
CA ILE A 43 -6.58 -15.88 5.51
C ILE A 43 -5.74 -17.15 5.30
N ALA A 44 -4.96 -17.21 4.23
CA ALA A 44 -4.08 -18.35 3.95
C ALA A 44 -3.02 -18.53 5.03
N ALA A 45 -2.36 -17.44 5.45
CA ALA A 45 -1.38 -17.46 6.53
C ALA A 45 -2.02 -17.88 7.86
N ASN A 46 -3.21 -17.38 8.18
CA ASN A 46 -3.92 -17.75 9.41
C ASN A 46 -4.32 -19.23 9.41
N TYR A 47 -4.78 -19.75 8.27
CA TYR A 47 -5.10 -21.16 8.11
C TYR A 47 -3.88 -22.03 8.38
N ILE A 48 -2.72 -21.69 7.80
CA ILE A 48 -1.48 -22.44 8.01
C ILE A 48 -1.03 -22.37 9.47
N LEU A 49 -1.04 -21.19 10.09
CA LEU A 49 -0.67 -21.00 11.49
C LEU A 49 -1.58 -21.77 12.46
N THR A 50 -2.90 -21.73 12.22
CA THR A 50 -3.86 -22.47 13.06
C THR A 50 -3.66 -23.96 12.93
N ASN A 51 -3.48 -24.47 11.70
CA ASN A 51 -3.22 -25.89 11.46
C ASN A 51 -1.85 -26.34 11.97
N TYR A 52 -0.87 -25.45 12.09
CA TYR A 52 0.43 -25.75 12.70
C TYR A 52 0.31 -26.04 14.20
N GLN A 53 -0.63 -25.39 14.88
CA GLN A 53 -0.85 -25.53 16.33
C GLN A 53 -1.65 -26.78 16.71
N ILE A 54 -2.29 -27.45 15.75
CA ILE A 54 -3.09 -28.66 15.97
C ILE A 54 -2.19 -29.88 15.90
N ALA A 55 -2.05 -30.63 17.01
CA ALA A 55 -1.09 -31.73 17.14
C ALA A 55 -1.17 -32.78 16.02
N ASP A 56 -2.37 -33.10 15.53
CA ASP A 56 -2.61 -34.15 14.51
C ASP A 56 -2.75 -33.63 13.07
N SER A 57 -2.41 -32.36 12.81
CA SER A 57 -2.46 -31.79 11.47
C SER A 57 -1.21 -32.17 10.66
N PRO A 58 -1.31 -32.46 9.34
CA PRO A 58 -0.14 -32.68 8.49
C PRO A 58 0.87 -31.51 8.48
N VAL A 59 0.43 -30.31 8.90
CA VAL A 59 1.26 -29.10 8.97
C VAL A 59 2.08 -29.03 10.27
N SER A 60 1.67 -29.71 11.34
CA SER A 60 2.34 -29.64 12.67
C SER A 60 3.73 -30.29 12.68
N VAL A 61 3.97 -31.24 11.78
CA VAL A 61 5.25 -31.97 11.64
C VAL A 61 6.30 -31.20 10.84
N ILE A 62 5.96 -30.04 10.30
CA ILE A 62 6.86 -29.23 9.47
C ILE A 62 7.87 -28.47 10.36
N PRO A 63 9.16 -28.40 9.96
CA PRO A 63 10.14 -27.57 10.66
C PRO A 63 9.73 -26.08 10.69
N ILE A 64 9.92 -25.42 11.83
CA ILE A 64 9.59 -23.99 12.02
C ILE A 64 10.21 -23.12 10.92
N SER A 65 11.46 -23.39 10.54
CA SER A 65 12.14 -22.67 9.45
C SER A 65 11.41 -22.77 8.11
N PHE A 66 10.82 -23.92 7.80
CA PHE A 66 10.05 -24.10 6.56
C PHE A 66 8.71 -23.36 6.61
N LEU A 67 8.05 -23.34 7.78
CA LEU A 67 6.85 -22.53 8.00
C LEU A 67 7.13 -21.04 7.77
N GLU A 68 8.24 -20.52 8.29
CA GLU A 68 8.66 -19.13 8.07
C GLU A 68 8.85 -18.81 6.59
N TYR A 69 9.52 -19.69 5.83
CA TYR A 69 9.67 -19.51 4.38
C TYR A 69 8.33 -19.49 3.63
N ILE A 70 7.36 -20.31 4.04
CA ILE A 70 6.01 -20.30 3.46
C ILE A 70 5.34 -18.94 3.72
N LEU A 71 5.39 -18.44 4.96
CA LEU A 71 4.77 -17.16 5.33
C LEU A 71 5.42 -15.98 4.59
N ILE A 72 6.76 -15.97 4.48
CA ILE A 72 7.51 -14.99 3.68
C ILE A 72 7.12 -15.11 2.20
N GLY A 73 6.96 -16.33 1.68
CA GLY A 73 6.50 -16.58 0.32
C GLY A 73 5.11 -16.02 0.03
N ILE A 74 4.17 -16.17 0.96
CA ILE A 74 2.82 -15.59 0.86
C ILE A 74 2.90 -14.06 0.84
N ALA A 75 3.65 -13.45 1.77
CA ALA A 75 3.82 -12.00 1.82
C ALA A 75 4.46 -11.46 0.52
N GLY A 76 5.48 -12.15 0.01
CA GLY A 76 6.14 -11.83 -1.25
C GLY A 76 5.20 -11.94 -2.45
N LEU A 77 4.36 -12.97 -2.50
CA LEU A 77 3.36 -13.15 -3.56
C LEU A 77 2.31 -12.04 -3.54
N VAL A 78 1.79 -11.68 -2.36
CA VAL A 78 0.83 -10.57 -2.19
C VAL A 78 1.44 -9.26 -2.68
N LEU A 79 2.68 -8.96 -2.30
CA LEU A 79 3.39 -7.77 -2.74
C LEU A 79 3.59 -7.76 -4.26
N LEU A 80 4.05 -8.88 -4.83
CA LEU A 80 4.30 -9.01 -6.27
C LEU A 80 3.01 -8.80 -7.07
N LEU A 81 1.92 -9.46 -6.69
CA LEU A 81 0.61 -9.29 -7.36
C LEU A 81 0.10 -7.84 -7.25
N SER A 82 0.28 -7.22 -6.08
CA SER A 82 -0.14 -5.83 -5.85
C SER A 82 0.63 -4.85 -6.75
N VAL A 83 1.96 -5.01 -6.84
CA VAL A 83 2.82 -4.15 -7.67
C VAL A 83 2.52 -4.32 -9.16
N ILE A 84 2.39 -5.57 -9.62
CA ILE A 84 2.06 -5.86 -11.02
C ILE A 84 0.68 -5.27 -11.39
N SER A 85 -0.33 -5.50 -10.56
CA SER A 85 -1.68 -4.95 -10.79
C SER A 85 -1.69 -3.42 -10.77
N ALA A 86 -0.96 -2.80 -9.83
CA ALA A 86 -0.81 -1.33 -9.78
C ALA A 86 -0.17 -0.78 -11.06
N TYR A 87 0.91 -1.41 -11.54
CA TYR A 87 1.58 -0.99 -12.76
C TYR A 87 0.68 -1.14 -13.99
N ILE A 88 0.08 -2.32 -14.20
CA ILE A 88 -0.74 -2.60 -15.39
C ILE A 88 -1.97 -1.70 -15.44
N LEU A 89 -2.69 -1.55 -14.34
CA LEU A 89 -3.94 -0.77 -14.32
C LEU A 89 -3.66 0.74 -14.42
N SER A 90 -2.63 1.23 -13.74
CA SER A 90 -2.22 2.64 -13.87
C SER A 90 -1.70 2.94 -15.28
N SER A 91 -0.98 1.99 -15.92
CA SER A 91 -0.57 2.11 -17.33
C SER A 91 -1.76 2.23 -18.28
N LYS A 92 -2.79 1.38 -18.09
CA LYS A 92 -4.02 1.43 -18.90
C LYS A 92 -4.76 2.76 -18.69
N LYS A 93 -4.85 3.24 -17.46
CA LYS A 93 -5.47 4.53 -17.12
C LYS A 93 -4.72 5.72 -17.73
N ALA A 94 -3.39 5.72 -17.66
CA ALA A 94 -2.55 6.75 -18.27
C ALA A 94 -2.78 6.83 -19.78
N LYS A 95 -2.75 5.68 -20.47
CA LYS A 95 -3.04 5.60 -21.91
C LYS A 95 -4.44 6.11 -22.26
N LYS A 96 -5.47 5.73 -21.50
CA LYS A 96 -6.86 6.20 -21.72
C LYS A 96 -7.00 7.72 -21.52
N SER A 97 -6.17 8.30 -20.66
CA SER A 97 -6.21 9.73 -20.32
C SER A 97 -5.26 10.59 -21.15
N GLY A 98 -4.52 10.00 -22.10
CA GLY A 98 -3.50 10.70 -22.88
C GLY A 98 -2.28 11.15 -22.07
N GLU A 99 -2.11 10.62 -20.85
CA GLU A 99 -1.01 10.95 -19.95
C GLU A 99 0.15 9.94 -20.11
N LYS A 100 1.38 10.41 -19.85
CA LYS A 100 2.55 9.52 -19.78
C LYS A 100 2.65 8.95 -18.37
N LEU A 101 2.71 7.62 -18.24
CA LEU A 101 2.92 6.98 -16.94
C LEU A 101 4.29 7.34 -16.32
N TRP A 102 5.30 7.54 -17.17
CA TRP A 102 6.68 7.78 -16.77
C TRP A 102 7.09 9.22 -17.08
N ASP A 103 6.76 10.13 -16.18
CA ASP A 103 7.09 11.55 -16.27
C ASP A 103 7.87 12.01 -15.03
N ALA A 104 8.15 13.31 -14.93
CA ALA A 104 8.88 13.85 -13.79
C ALA A 104 8.11 13.72 -12.46
N THR A 105 6.78 13.75 -12.50
CA THR A 105 5.91 13.65 -11.31
C THR A 105 5.84 12.23 -10.79
N SER A 106 5.70 11.24 -11.67
CA SER A 106 5.65 9.83 -11.29
C SER A 106 7.00 9.33 -10.77
N LYS A 107 8.12 9.78 -11.35
CA LYS A 107 9.45 9.54 -10.80
C LYS A 107 9.62 10.09 -9.39
N ARG A 108 9.21 11.35 -9.16
CA ARG A 108 9.28 11.97 -7.82
C ARG A 108 8.42 11.23 -6.82
N LEU A 109 7.20 10.84 -7.21
CA LEU A 109 6.31 10.02 -6.40
C LEU A 109 6.98 8.71 -6.01
N LEU A 110 7.49 7.95 -6.98
CA LEU A 110 8.11 6.65 -6.75
C LEU A 110 9.35 6.75 -5.86
N ILE A 111 10.22 7.75 -6.06
CA ILE A 111 11.41 7.93 -5.21
C ILE A 111 10.99 8.22 -3.77
N ASN A 112 10.05 9.15 -3.56
CA ASN A 112 9.61 9.53 -2.22
C ASN A 112 8.81 8.43 -1.51
N PHE A 113 8.09 7.60 -2.26
CA PHE A 113 7.46 6.39 -1.76
C PHE A 113 8.49 5.30 -1.40
N SER A 114 9.48 5.10 -2.27
CA SER A 114 10.46 4.02 -2.16
C SER A 114 11.39 4.20 -0.97
N ILE A 115 11.80 5.42 -0.64
CA ILE A 115 12.75 5.67 0.45
C ILE A 115 12.22 5.09 1.78
N PRO A 116 11.05 5.49 2.33
CA PRO A 116 10.56 4.90 3.57
C PRO A 116 10.21 3.42 3.44
N LEU A 117 9.70 2.99 2.28
CA LEU A 117 9.34 1.59 2.06
C LEU A 117 10.55 0.66 2.16
N PHE A 118 11.63 0.96 1.43
CA PHE A 118 12.85 0.15 1.47
C PHE A 118 13.57 0.26 2.80
N THR A 119 13.57 1.44 3.44
CA THR A 119 14.07 1.58 4.81
C THR A 119 13.29 0.68 5.77
N GLY A 120 11.96 0.64 5.68
CA GLY A 120 11.13 -0.24 6.50
C GLY A 120 11.32 -1.72 6.22
N GLY A 121 11.50 -2.10 4.95
CA GLY A 121 11.83 -3.46 4.55
C GLY A 121 13.18 -3.91 5.12
N ALA A 122 14.22 -3.09 4.96
CA ALA A 122 15.53 -3.35 5.56
C ALA A 122 15.45 -3.43 7.09
N PHE A 123 14.71 -2.51 7.72
CA PHE A 123 14.49 -2.53 9.16
C PHE A 123 13.75 -3.80 9.62
N SER A 124 12.79 -4.30 8.84
CA SER A 124 12.08 -5.54 9.14
C SER A 124 13.00 -6.77 9.06
N ILE A 125 13.97 -6.78 8.13
CA ILE A 125 15.01 -7.82 8.07
C ILE A 125 15.92 -7.74 9.31
N ILE A 126 16.30 -6.54 9.75
CA ILE A 126 17.09 -6.36 10.98
C ILE A 126 16.32 -6.89 12.19
N LEU A 127 15.03 -6.55 12.33
CA LEU A 127 14.19 -7.08 13.43
C LEU A 127 14.13 -8.60 13.43
N TYR A 128 14.01 -9.21 12.25
CA TYR A 128 14.07 -10.66 12.10
C TYR A 128 15.41 -11.25 12.58
N GLN A 129 16.54 -10.64 12.19
CA GLN A 129 17.87 -11.07 12.61
C GLN A 129 18.07 -11.03 14.13
N TYR A 130 17.46 -10.06 14.82
CA TYR A 130 17.49 -9.95 16.28
C TYR A 130 16.39 -10.75 16.99
N GLY A 131 15.60 -11.56 16.28
CA GLY A 131 14.51 -12.36 16.86
C GLY A 131 13.29 -11.55 17.29
N LEU A 132 13.19 -10.27 16.90
CA LEU A 132 12.10 -9.36 17.24
C LEU A 132 10.94 -9.48 16.24
N ILE A 133 10.52 -10.72 15.93
CA ILE A 133 9.55 -11.04 14.86
C ILE A 133 8.20 -10.34 15.09
N GLY A 134 7.77 -10.22 16.35
CA GLY A 134 6.52 -9.54 16.72
C GLY A 134 6.44 -8.07 16.27
N LEU A 135 7.59 -7.43 16.02
CA LEU A 135 7.66 -6.03 15.59
C LEU A 135 7.68 -5.85 14.06
N ILE A 136 7.75 -6.92 13.27
CA ILE A 136 7.78 -6.84 11.81
C ILE A 136 6.45 -6.30 11.26
N ALA A 137 5.33 -6.83 11.75
CA ALA A 137 4.00 -6.38 11.32
C ALA A 137 3.73 -4.88 11.61
N PRO A 138 3.94 -4.38 12.84
CA PRO A 138 3.78 -2.94 13.10
C PRO A 138 4.79 -2.09 12.33
N SER A 139 6.05 -2.52 12.19
CA SER A 139 7.07 -1.77 11.47
C SER A 139 6.71 -1.60 9.99
N THR A 140 6.29 -2.67 9.31
CA THR A 140 5.87 -2.60 7.90
C THR A 140 4.68 -1.67 7.70
N LEU A 141 3.68 -1.67 8.60
CA LEU A 141 2.54 -0.73 8.56
C LEU A 141 2.99 0.73 8.74
N ILE A 142 3.86 1.00 9.71
CA ILE A 142 4.36 2.36 9.98
C ILE A 142 5.16 2.88 8.79
N PHE A 143 6.14 2.11 8.30
CA PHE A 143 6.99 2.55 7.20
C PHE A 143 6.23 2.66 5.87
N TYR A 144 5.28 1.76 5.61
CA TYR A 144 4.36 1.92 4.50
C TYR A 144 3.52 3.19 4.64
N GLY A 145 2.99 3.47 5.83
CA GLY A 145 2.23 4.68 6.09
C GLY A 145 3.05 5.96 5.87
N LEU A 146 4.31 5.96 6.30
CA LEU A 146 5.27 7.03 6.02
C LEU A 146 5.57 7.16 4.51
N ALA A 147 5.71 6.05 3.79
CA ALA A 147 5.86 6.04 2.33
C ALA A 147 4.66 6.72 1.65
N CYS A 148 3.43 6.38 2.05
CA CYS A 148 2.21 7.02 1.54
C CYS A 148 2.18 8.53 1.82
N ILE A 149 2.50 8.96 3.04
CA ILE A 149 2.54 10.39 3.39
C ILE A 149 3.59 11.13 2.56
N ASN A 150 4.77 10.55 2.38
CA ASN A 150 5.83 11.19 1.60
C ASN A 150 5.46 11.29 0.11
N ALA A 151 4.85 10.23 -0.45
CA ALA A 151 4.34 10.21 -1.82
C ALA A 151 3.15 11.15 -2.05
N SER A 152 2.35 11.44 -1.00
CA SER A 152 1.10 12.20 -1.12
C SER A 152 1.26 13.61 -1.71
N LYS A 153 2.45 14.20 -1.61
CA LYS A 153 2.76 15.52 -2.19
C LYS A 153 2.75 15.51 -3.73
N TYR A 154 2.96 14.33 -4.33
CA TYR A 154 3.17 14.16 -5.77
C TYR A 154 2.03 13.41 -6.47
N THR A 155 0.94 13.09 -5.76
CA THR A 155 -0.22 12.39 -6.32
C THR A 155 -1.51 13.11 -6.00
N LEU A 156 -2.52 12.95 -6.85
CA LEU A 156 -3.89 13.26 -6.48
C LEU A 156 -4.50 12.10 -5.73
N GLY A 157 -5.32 12.44 -4.72
CA GLY A 157 -6.04 11.48 -3.91
C GLY A 157 -5.65 11.53 -2.44
N ASP A 158 -6.54 10.96 -1.65
CA ASP A 158 -6.51 10.94 -0.20
C ASP A 158 -5.49 9.92 0.37
N ILE A 159 -4.43 9.61 -0.37
CA ILE A 159 -3.41 8.61 0.03
C ILE A 159 -2.71 9.01 1.34
N ARG A 160 -2.66 10.31 1.63
CA ARG A 160 -2.16 10.82 2.92
C ARG A 160 -2.96 10.25 4.09
N TYR A 161 -4.29 10.15 3.96
CA TYR A 161 -5.14 9.60 5.01
C TYR A 161 -4.95 8.09 5.14
N LEU A 162 -4.79 7.36 4.03
CA LEU A 162 -4.40 5.95 4.08
C LEU A 162 -3.08 5.77 4.84
N GLY A 163 -2.10 6.64 4.57
CA GLY A 163 -0.81 6.62 5.25
C GLY A 163 -0.93 6.89 6.76
N LEU A 164 -1.67 7.94 7.14
CA LEU A 164 -1.91 8.27 8.56
C LEU A 164 -2.61 7.14 9.31
N LEU A 165 -3.64 6.54 8.71
CA LEU A 165 -4.33 5.40 9.31
C LEU A 165 -3.40 4.21 9.51
N ASN A 166 -2.58 3.85 8.51
CA ASN A 166 -1.59 2.77 8.64
C ASN A 166 -0.53 3.05 9.72
N ILE A 167 -0.09 4.30 9.89
CA ILE A 167 0.81 4.66 10.99
C ILE A 167 0.13 4.43 12.33
N VAL A 168 -1.10 4.93 12.51
CA VAL A 168 -1.84 4.76 13.78
C VAL A 168 -2.05 3.27 14.08
N ILE A 169 -2.48 2.49 13.09
CA ILE A 169 -2.68 1.05 13.24
C ILE A 169 -1.37 0.34 13.56
N GLY A 170 -0.28 0.71 12.89
CA GLY A 170 1.05 0.15 13.15
C GLY A 170 1.55 0.47 14.55
N LEU A 171 1.36 1.70 15.03
CA LEU A 171 1.68 2.09 16.41
C LEU A 171 0.82 1.32 17.43
N VAL A 172 -0.49 1.19 17.20
CA VAL A 172 -1.37 0.37 18.06
C VAL A 172 -0.92 -1.08 18.05
N SER A 173 -0.56 -1.62 16.88
CA SER A 173 -0.09 -3.00 16.72
C SER A 173 1.16 -3.31 17.55
N THR A 174 2.03 -2.33 17.83
CA THR A 174 3.17 -2.53 18.75
C THR A 174 2.76 -2.91 20.18
N GLN A 175 1.55 -2.55 20.60
CA GLN A 175 1.03 -2.83 21.94
C GLN A 175 0.35 -4.21 22.03
N PHE A 176 0.10 -4.87 20.89
CA PHE A 176 -0.63 -6.12 20.79
C PHE A 176 0.18 -7.15 19.98
N ILE A 177 1.36 -7.49 20.49
CA ILE A 177 2.24 -8.51 19.90
C ILE A 177 1.48 -9.84 19.77
N GLY A 178 1.65 -10.51 18.62
CA GLY A 178 0.92 -11.74 18.28
C GLY A 178 -0.31 -11.51 17.40
N TYR A 179 -0.89 -10.30 17.39
CA TYR A 179 -2.03 -9.95 16.53
C TYR A 179 -1.62 -9.34 15.17
N GLY A 180 -0.33 -9.40 14.81
CA GLY A 180 0.21 -8.73 13.63
C GLY A 180 -0.54 -9.04 12.33
N LEU A 181 -0.98 -10.29 12.14
CA LEU A 181 -1.74 -10.71 10.96
C LEU A 181 -3.10 -10.01 10.84
N TYR A 182 -3.79 -9.78 11.96
CA TYR A 182 -5.06 -9.04 11.98
C TYR A 182 -4.85 -7.57 11.62
N PHE A 183 -3.78 -6.96 12.14
CA PHE A 183 -3.43 -5.58 11.79
C PHE A 183 -3.00 -5.44 10.33
N TRP A 184 -2.31 -6.43 9.76
CA TRP A 184 -2.04 -6.48 8.31
C TRP A 184 -3.31 -6.62 7.49
N ALA A 185 -4.21 -7.54 7.85
CA ALA A 185 -5.49 -7.69 7.17
C ALA A 185 -6.31 -6.39 7.20
N PHE A 186 -6.27 -5.66 8.32
CA PHE A 186 -6.95 -4.38 8.45
C PHE A 186 -6.28 -3.27 7.62
N GLY A 187 -4.97 -3.04 7.80
CA GLY A 187 -4.22 -1.97 7.14
C GLY A 187 -3.97 -2.21 5.65
N PHE A 188 -3.38 -3.35 5.29
CA PHE A 188 -3.11 -3.71 3.91
C PHE A 188 -4.32 -4.26 3.16
N GLY A 189 -5.31 -4.81 3.86
CA GLY A 189 -6.53 -5.33 3.26
C GLY A 189 -7.66 -4.29 3.23
N ILE A 190 -8.36 -4.15 4.36
CA ILE A 190 -9.60 -3.36 4.44
C ILE A 190 -9.38 -1.90 4.05
N LEU A 191 -8.37 -1.23 4.63
CA LEU A 191 -8.14 0.18 4.32
C LEU A 191 -7.75 0.41 2.85
N HIS A 192 -7.03 -0.53 2.23
CA HIS A 192 -6.69 -0.43 0.81
C HIS A 192 -7.91 -0.59 -0.10
N ILE A 193 -8.85 -1.49 0.27
CA ILE A 193 -10.13 -1.62 -0.44
C ILE A 193 -10.92 -0.31 -0.34
N VAL A 194 -11.09 0.23 0.88
CA VAL A 194 -11.81 1.49 1.10
C VAL A 194 -11.16 2.63 0.32
N TYR A 195 -9.84 2.77 0.41
CA TYR A 195 -9.09 3.77 -0.36
C TYR A 195 -9.28 3.58 -1.87
N GLY A 196 -9.17 2.35 -2.37
CA GLY A 196 -9.34 2.02 -3.77
C GLY A 196 -10.74 2.36 -4.30
N ILE A 197 -11.79 2.08 -3.52
CA ILE A 197 -13.17 2.46 -3.83
C ILE A 197 -13.33 3.99 -3.90
N VAL A 198 -12.78 4.72 -2.91
CA VAL A 198 -12.82 6.19 -2.90
C VAL A 198 -12.11 6.77 -4.12
N LEU A 199 -10.91 6.26 -4.44
CA LEU A 199 -10.13 6.71 -5.60
C LEU A 199 -10.87 6.38 -6.90
N TYR A 200 -11.45 5.18 -7.00
CA TYR A 200 -12.20 4.75 -8.17
C TYR A 200 -13.42 5.65 -8.42
N ASN A 201 -14.22 5.91 -7.39
CA ASN A 201 -15.42 6.73 -7.51
C ASN A 201 -15.10 8.20 -7.83
N LYS A 202 -14.00 8.74 -7.29
CA LYS A 202 -13.62 10.14 -7.52
C LYS A 202 -12.92 10.38 -8.87
N TYR A 203 -12.12 9.42 -9.35
CA TYR A 203 -11.17 9.66 -10.45
C TYR A 203 -11.19 8.64 -11.59
N ASP A 204 -11.73 7.43 -11.37
CA ASP A 204 -11.77 6.38 -12.42
C ASP A 204 -13.16 6.25 -13.03
N LYS A 205 -14.22 6.52 -12.24
CA LYS A 205 -15.61 6.49 -12.69
C LYS A 205 -15.89 7.71 -13.59
N LYS A 206 -15.72 7.49 -14.89
CA LYS A 206 -16.27 8.30 -15.98
C LYS A 206 -17.14 7.41 -16.85
#